data_AF-A0A3F2RYD6-F1
#
_entry.id   AF-A0A3F2RYD6-F1
#
_cell.length_a   1.000
_cell.length_b   1.000
_cell.length_c   1.000
_cell.angle_alpha   90.00
_cell.angle_beta   90.00
_cell.angle_gamma   90.00
#
_symmetry.space_group_name_H-M   'P 1'
#
loop_
_entity.id
_entity.type
_entity.pdbx_description
1 polymer ?
#
loop_
_entity_poly.entity_id
_entity_poly.type
_entity_poly.pdbx_seq_one_letter_code
_entity_poly.pdbx_strand_id
1 'polypeptide(L)'
;MLLSKPTGPKKLSATHAALLRLHKIQARGLFLVTNALLLVLVFYTSHRFPRKFIRVQGDCDSNWLHVDALEDNPEIICCDSDVEGGYAAVPCYYGMDLMPVLGSLKGAWAIPLSALVFNYGAMMLGPNVTMPRVRVYVRRGLLYLGVMALRTVVLYMGLGLVEKKLVHLVMGHSENSCWYAELRRGKRCPVEFDHSDHVVLLVSHYLAIPLFEWFALNVESAGPCVKRTVLRVWLLLLGGLAAYLLFFTASYFHTTAENLVGLIIAQACVMTPLLLVTQDYFTSVKWLRLSNFVLQPDDIKKGN
;
A
#
# COMPACT_ATOMS: atom_id res chain seq x y z
N MET A 1 19.66 -27.12 30.64
CA MET A 1 18.75 -26.55 29.61
C MET A 1 18.01 -27.69 28.93
N LEU A 2 16.75 -27.94 29.31
CA LEU A 2 15.94 -29.01 28.72
C LEU A 2 15.44 -28.57 27.35
N LEU A 3 15.94 -29.22 26.29
CA LEU A 3 15.37 -29.13 24.95
C LEU A 3 13.94 -29.67 25.00
N SER A 4 12.96 -28.77 24.97
CA SER A 4 11.57 -29.14 24.70
C SER A 4 11.47 -29.67 23.26
N LYS A 5 10.95 -30.89 23.13
CA LYS A 5 10.62 -31.51 21.84
C LYS A 5 9.78 -30.53 21.02
N PRO A 6 10.07 -30.33 19.71
CA PRO A 6 9.20 -29.54 18.86
C PRO A 6 7.84 -30.24 18.80
N THR A 7 6.84 -29.63 19.43
CA THR A 7 5.45 -30.08 19.34
C THR A 7 5.05 -30.07 17.88
N GLY A 8 4.71 -31.25 17.36
CA GLY A 8 4.12 -31.38 16.02
C GLY A 8 2.87 -30.50 15.89
N PRO A 9 2.42 -30.23 14.66
CA PRO A 9 1.26 -29.36 14.43
C PRO A 9 0.07 -29.88 15.23
N LYS A 10 -0.42 -29.08 16.19
CA LYS A 10 -1.64 -29.38 16.93
C LYS A 10 -2.77 -29.50 15.91
N LYS A 11 -3.46 -30.65 15.90
CA LYS A 11 -4.68 -30.82 15.09
C LYS A 11 -5.73 -29.86 15.63
N LEU A 12 -6.13 -28.89 14.80
CA LEU A 12 -7.23 -27.96 15.11
C LEU A 12 -8.53 -28.76 15.30
N SER A 13 -9.36 -28.35 16.26
CA SER A 13 -10.77 -28.78 16.31
C SER A 13 -11.46 -28.53 14.97
N ALA A 14 -12.44 -29.39 14.63
CA ALA A 14 -13.27 -29.22 13.42
C ALA A 14 -13.94 -27.83 13.35
N THR A 15 -14.33 -27.28 14.50
CA THR A 15 -14.92 -25.92 14.60
C THR A 15 -13.92 -24.83 14.23
N HIS A 16 -12.69 -24.91 14.76
CA HIS A 16 -11.62 -23.95 14.45
C HIS A 16 -11.15 -24.07 13.00
N ALA A 17 -11.08 -25.28 12.46
CA ALA A 17 -10.78 -25.50 11.06
C ALA A 17 -11.85 -24.89 10.13
N ALA A 18 -13.13 -25.03 10.48
CA ALA A 18 -14.24 -24.42 9.75
C ALA A 18 -14.20 -22.89 9.80
N LEU A 19 -13.94 -22.31 10.99
CA LEU A 19 -13.84 -20.86 11.17
C LEU A 19 -12.63 -20.27 10.42
N LEU A 20 -11.47 -20.94 10.46
CA LEU A 20 -10.31 -20.54 9.66
C LEU A 20 -10.63 -20.58 8.16
N ARG A 21 -11.32 -21.62 7.69
CA ARG A 21 -11.74 -21.72 6.28
C ARG A 21 -12.66 -20.57 5.88
N LEU A 22 -13.62 -20.22 6.74
CA LEU A 22 -14.50 -19.07 6.51
C LEU A 22 -13.70 -17.76 6.38
N HIS A 23 -12.77 -17.50 7.30
CA HIS A 23 -11.93 -16.30 7.23
C HIS A 23 -11.03 -16.27 6.00
N LYS A 24 -10.51 -17.42 5.55
CA LYS A 24 -9.77 -17.51 4.27
C LYS A 24 -10.65 -17.15 3.08
N ILE A 25 -11.88 -17.65 3.02
CA ILE A 25 -12.84 -17.32 1.95
C ILE A 25 -13.18 -15.82 1.97
N GLN A 26 -13.46 -15.27 3.16
CA GLN A 26 -13.74 -13.84 3.32
C GLN A 26 -12.54 -12.98 2.91
N ALA A 27 -11.32 -13.35 3.30
CA ALA A 27 -10.11 -12.65 2.89
C ALA A 27 -9.94 -12.69 1.37
N ARG A 28 -10.12 -13.85 0.74
CA ARG A 28 -10.08 -13.97 -0.72
C ARG A 28 -11.10 -13.05 -1.39
N GLY A 29 -12.34 -13.05 -0.91
CA GLY A 29 -13.40 -12.16 -1.39
C GLY A 29 -13.00 -10.70 -1.26
N LEU A 30 -12.47 -10.29 -0.10
CA LEU A 30 -12.06 -8.92 0.16
C LEU A 30 -10.92 -8.47 -0.77
N PHE A 31 -9.87 -9.27 -0.93
CA PHE A 31 -8.78 -8.96 -1.87
C PHE A 31 -9.29 -8.83 -3.31
N LEU A 32 -10.17 -9.74 -3.75
CA LEU A 32 -10.75 -9.69 -5.10
C LEU A 32 -11.62 -8.44 -5.31
N VAL A 33 -12.48 -8.11 -4.34
CA VAL A 33 -13.33 -6.91 -4.38
C VAL A 33 -12.46 -5.66 -4.40
N THR A 34 -11.47 -5.54 -3.52
CA THR A 34 -10.56 -4.39 -3.53
C THR A 34 -9.84 -4.27 -4.87
N ASN A 35 -9.36 -5.37 -5.45
CA ASN A 35 -8.70 -5.35 -6.76
C ASN A 35 -9.64 -4.91 -7.89
N ALA A 36 -10.88 -5.39 -7.90
CA ALA A 36 -11.89 -4.97 -8.86
C ALA A 36 -12.19 -3.47 -8.71
N LEU A 37 -12.34 -2.97 -7.48
CA LEU A 37 -12.56 -1.55 -7.20
C LEU A 37 -11.37 -0.69 -7.63
N LEU A 38 -10.13 -1.15 -7.42
CA LEU A 38 -8.93 -0.46 -7.89
C LEU A 38 -8.89 -0.35 -9.42
N LEU A 39 -9.26 -1.42 -10.13
CA LEU A 39 -9.36 -1.40 -11.59
C LEU A 39 -10.43 -0.41 -12.06
N VAL A 40 -11.63 -0.49 -11.48
CA VAL A 40 -12.73 0.42 -11.78
C VAL A 40 -12.32 1.87 -11.52
N LEU A 41 -11.64 2.14 -10.41
CA LEU A 41 -11.11 3.45 -10.06
C LEU A 41 -10.15 3.95 -11.14
N VAL A 42 -9.13 3.16 -11.50
CA VAL A 42 -8.15 3.55 -12.53
C VAL A 42 -8.83 3.81 -13.87
N PHE A 43 -9.76 2.95 -14.31
CA PHE A 43 -10.48 3.18 -15.56
C PHE A 43 -11.36 4.43 -15.51
N TYR A 44 -12.06 4.64 -14.38
CA TYR A 44 -12.89 5.82 -14.18
C TYR A 44 -12.06 7.11 -14.21
N THR A 45 -10.98 7.18 -13.43
CA THR A 45 -10.12 8.37 -13.39
C THR A 45 -9.44 8.63 -14.72
N SER A 46 -8.98 7.57 -15.40
CA SER A 46 -8.38 7.65 -16.73
C SER A 46 -9.34 8.20 -17.78
N HIS A 47 -10.62 7.86 -17.69
CA HIS A 47 -11.62 8.36 -18.64
C HIS A 47 -12.09 9.79 -18.30
N ARG A 48 -12.27 10.08 -17.00
CA ARG A 48 -12.84 11.35 -16.55
C ARG A 48 -11.83 12.48 -16.47
N PHE A 49 -10.56 12.15 -16.24
CA PHE A 49 -9.45 13.09 -16.03
C PHE A 49 -8.23 12.65 -16.87
N PRO A 50 -8.26 12.85 -18.19
CA PRO A 50 -7.16 12.42 -19.06
C PRO A 50 -5.89 13.30 -18.94
N ARG A 51 -5.98 14.37 -18.16
CA ARG A 51 -5.05 15.49 -18.11
C ARG A 51 -4.06 15.31 -16.96
N LYS A 52 -2.76 15.36 -17.27
CA LYS A 52 -1.66 15.24 -16.28
C LYS A 52 -1.15 16.61 -15.87
N PHE A 53 -0.92 16.75 -14.57
CA PHE A 53 -0.35 17.93 -13.94
C PHE A 53 1.03 17.62 -13.36
N ILE A 54 1.92 18.59 -13.46
CA ILE A 54 3.29 18.50 -12.96
C ILE A 54 3.59 19.65 -12.02
N ARG A 55 4.40 19.39 -11.00
CA ARG A 55 4.82 20.41 -10.05
C ARG A 55 5.90 21.31 -10.65
N VAL A 56 5.69 22.62 -10.56
CA VAL A 56 6.60 23.68 -11.06
C VAL A 56 7.00 24.65 -9.95
N GLN A 57 7.99 25.49 -10.22
CA GLN A 57 8.34 26.66 -9.40
C GLN A 57 7.36 27.79 -9.72
N GLY A 58 7.06 28.61 -8.72
CA GLY A 58 6.13 29.73 -8.82
C GLY A 58 5.98 30.39 -7.46
N ASP A 59 5.03 31.32 -7.36
CA ASP A 59 4.89 32.22 -6.22
C ASP A 59 4.29 31.54 -4.97
N CYS A 60 3.59 30.42 -5.14
CA CYS A 60 3.00 29.65 -4.03
C CYS A 60 3.87 28.46 -3.58
N ASP A 61 3.51 27.84 -2.47
CA ASP A 61 4.21 26.63 -1.99
C ASP A 61 4.00 25.40 -2.89
N SER A 62 2.84 25.33 -3.55
CA SER A 62 2.43 24.23 -4.41
C SER A 62 1.87 24.74 -5.75
N ASN A 63 2.76 24.92 -6.73
CA ASN A 63 2.40 25.33 -8.08
C ASN A 63 2.35 24.13 -9.02
N TRP A 64 1.32 24.09 -9.86
CA TRP A 64 1.06 23.00 -10.80
C TRP A 64 0.83 23.55 -12.19
N LEU A 65 1.34 22.83 -13.19
CA LEU A 65 1.20 23.14 -14.60
C LEU A 65 0.58 21.95 -15.32
N HIS A 66 -0.33 22.22 -16.25
CA HIS A 66 -0.85 21.21 -17.14
C HIS A 66 0.19 20.84 -18.22
N VAL A 67 0.46 19.55 -18.42
CA VAL A 67 1.51 19.10 -19.36
C VAL A 67 1.22 19.52 -20.81
N ASP A 68 -0.06 19.56 -21.20
CA ASP A 68 -0.47 19.97 -22.55
C ASP A 68 -0.78 21.48 -22.66
N ALA A 69 -0.39 22.29 -21.67
CA ALA A 69 -0.49 23.75 -21.80
C ALA A 69 0.40 24.25 -22.95
N LEU A 70 -0.03 25.33 -23.60
CA LEU A 70 0.75 25.97 -24.67
C LEU A 70 1.91 26.77 -24.04
N GLU A 71 3.09 26.70 -24.68
CA GLU A 71 4.30 27.40 -24.23
C GLU A 71 4.10 28.92 -24.16
N ASP A 72 3.30 29.48 -25.06
CA ASP A 72 3.05 30.93 -25.15
C ASP A 72 2.19 31.49 -24.00
N ASN A 73 1.47 30.63 -23.26
CA ASN A 73 0.66 31.04 -22.12
C ASN A 73 0.52 29.91 -21.08
N PRO A 74 1.57 29.66 -20.26
CA PRO A 74 1.53 28.62 -19.24
C PRO A 74 0.61 29.04 -18.09
N GLU A 75 -0.56 28.42 -18.00
CA GLU A 75 -1.46 28.60 -16.86
C GLU A 75 -0.92 27.82 -15.64
N ILE A 76 -0.23 28.54 -14.75
CA ILE A 76 0.28 27.99 -13.49
C ILE A 76 -0.82 28.10 -12.44
N ILE A 77 -1.20 26.95 -11.88
CA ILE A 77 -2.25 26.83 -10.88
C ILE A 77 -1.60 26.75 -9.50
N CYS A 78 -2.00 27.67 -8.61
CA CYS A 78 -1.58 27.71 -7.22
C CYS A 78 -2.56 26.91 -6.34
N CYS A 79 -2.05 25.89 -5.66
CA CYS A 79 -2.81 25.10 -4.68
C CYS A 79 -2.31 25.46 -3.28
N ASP A 80 -2.95 26.43 -2.62
CA ASP A 80 -2.57 26.87 -1.28
C ASP A 80 -3.80 26.92 -0.37
N SER A 81 -3.63 26.56 0.91
CA SER A 81 -4.67 26.70 1.93
C SER A 81 -4.98 28.15 2.27
N ASP A 82 -3.99 29.02 2.09
CA ASP A 82 -4.07 30.42 2.52
C ASP A 82 -4.71 31.33 1.45
N VAL A 83 -4.92 30.81 0.25
CA VAL A 83 -5.60 31.50 -0.86
C VAL A 83 -7.08 31.13 -0.85
N GLU A 84 -7.96 32.15 -0.85
CA GLU A 84 -9.41 31.95 -0.87
C GLU A 84 -9.83 31.21 -2.17
N GLY A 85 -10.38 30.00 -2.02
CA GLY A 85 -10.68 29.13 -3.17
C GLY A 85 -9.49 28.33 -3.72
N GLY A 86 -8.33 28.31 -3.05
CA GLY A 86 -7.12 27.61 -3.49
C GLY A 86 -7.25 26.09 -3.67
N TYR A 87 -8.32 25.48 -3.15
CA TYR A 87 -8.70 24.08 -3.39
C TYR A 87 -9.90 23.89 -4.32
N ALA A 88 -10.44 24.96 -4.89
CA ALA A 88 -11.63 24.91 -5.74
C ALA A 88 -11.31 24.54 -7.20
N ALA A 89 -10.05 24.73 -7.63
CA ALA A 89 -9.60 24.44 -8.98
C ALA A 89 -8.80 23.14 -9.07
N VAL A 90 -8.97 22.39 -10.16
CA VAL A 90 -8.12 21.22 -10.49
C VAL A 90 -6.69 21.73 -10.75
N PRO A 91 -5.62 21.06 -10.26
CA PRO A 91 -5.58 19.75 -9.60
C PRO A 91 -5.65 19.80 -8.08
N CYS A 92 -6.00 20.94 -7.49
CA CYS A 92 -6.04 21.13 -6.05
C CYS A 92 -7.21 20.33 -5.43
N TYR A 93 -6.96 19.72 -4.28
CA TYR A 93 -7.97 18.99 -3.52
C TYR A 93 -7.71 19.10 -2.03
N TYR A 94 -8.76 19.02 -1.22
CA TYR A 94 -8.66 19.12 0.23
C TYR A 94 -7.71 18.06 0.80
N GLY A 95 -6.73 18.49 1.59
CA GLY A 95 -5.74 17.56 2.16
C GLY A 95 -4.66 17.12 1.18
N MET A 96 -4.45 17.83 0.07
CA MET A 96 -3.29 17.66 -0.82
C MET A 96 -1.95 17.69 -0.05
N ASP A 97 -1.86 18.48 1.02
CA ASP A 97 -0.69 18.58 1.90
C ASP A 97 -0.39 17.31 2.70
N LEU A 98 -1.34 16.37 2.76
CA LEU A 98 -1.14 15.08 3.41
C LEU A 98 -0.30 14.13 2.54
N MET A 99 -0.34 14.29 1.22
CA MET A 99 0.38 13.43 0.30
C MET A 99 1.90 13.53 0.47
N PRO A 100 2.52 14.72 0.63
CA PRO A 100 3.93 14.84 1.04
C PRO A 100 4.26 14.08 2.33
N VAL A 101 3.36 14.07 3.31
CA VAL A 101 3.58 13.36 4.59
C VAL A 101 3.52 11.84 4.41
N LEU A 102 2.48 11.33 3.76
CA LEU A 102 2.27 9.89 3.54
C LEU A 102 3.22 9.31 2.49
N GLY A 103 3.56 10.10 1.47
CA GLY A 103 4.55 9.79 0.46
C GLY A 103 5.99 9.91 0.97
N SER A 104 6.23 10.65 2.05
CA SER A 104 7.57 10.75 2.66
C SER A 104 8.06 9.38 3.11
N LEU A 105 9.38 9.16 3.04
CA LEU A 105 9.98 7.92 3.52
C LEU A 105 9.60 7.60 4.98
N LYS A 106 9.49 8.62 5.84
CA LYS A 106 9.12 8.42 7.24
C LYS A 106 7.64 8.01 7.38
N GLY A 107 6.73 8.73 6.72
CA GLY A 107 5.29 8.45 6.78
C GLY A 107 4.92 7.12 6.14
N ALA A 108 5.46 6.85 4.94
CA ALA A 108 5.27 5.63 4.18
C ALA A 108 5.68 4.38 4.95
N TRP A 109 6.64 4.49 5.88
CA TRP A 109 7.12 3.39 6.71
C TRP A 109 6.39 3.28 8.06
N ALA A 110 6.16 4.40 8.74
CA ALA A 110 5.60 4.38 10.08
C ALA A 110 4.09 4.12 10.11
N ILE A 111 3.34 4.77 9.22
CA ILE A 111 1.87 4.82 9.32
C ILE A 111 1.24 3.46 9.02
N PRO A 112 1.61 2.72 7.96
CA PRO A 112 1.07 1.37 7.70
C PRO A 112 1.38 0.35 8.80
N LEU A 113 2.53 0.50 9.46
CA LEU A 113 2.97 -0.40 10.54
C LEU A 113 2.35 -0.07 11.89
N SER A 114 1.75 1.11 12.06
CA SER A 114 1.18 1.55 13.33
C SER A 114 0.17 0.54 13.90
N ALA A 115 -0.70 -0.04 13.06
CA ALA A 115 -1.67 -1.05 13.48
C ALA A 115 -0.99 -2.28 14.11
N LEU A 116 0.11 -2.75 13.50
CA LEU A 116 0.90 -3.86 14.01
C LEU A 116 1.59 -3.47 15.33
N VAL A 117 2.16 -2.26 15.42
CA VAL A 117 2.84 -1.77 16.64
C VAL A 117 1.85 -1.69 17.79
N PHE A 118 0.67 -1.11 17.58
CA PHE A 118 -0.39 -1.09 18.59
C PHE A 118 -0.85 -2.50 18.98
N ASN A 119 -1.03 -3.38 18.00
CA ASN A 119 -1.45 -4.76 18.23
C ASN A 119 -0.40 -5.55 19.04
N TYR A 120 0.88 -5.36 18.72
CA TYR A 120 2.04 -5.93 19.41
C TYR A 120 2.20 -5.38 20.83
N GLY A 121 2.14 -4.06 21.01
CA GLY A 121 2.22 -3.42 22.32
C GLY A 121 1.10 -3.86 23.26
N ALA A 122 -0.13 -3.93 22.75
CA ALA A 122 -1.26 -4.45 23.51
C ALA A 122 -1.11 -5.95 23.86
N MET A 123 -0.40 -6.73 23.05
CA MET A 123 -0.09 -8.13 23.36
C MET A 123 0.99 -8.24 24.45
N MET A 124 2.05 -7.43 24.37
CA MET A 124 3.15 -7.39 25.35
C MET A 124 2.70 -6.95 26.74
N LEU A 125 1.77 -6.00 26.81
CA LEU A 125 1.20 -5.52 28.08
C LEU A 125 0.06 -6.42 28.60
N GLY A 126 -0.35 -7.42 27.82
CA GLY A 126 -1.43 -8.33 28.18
C GLY A 126 -0.97 -9.44 29.13
N PRO A 127 -1.90 -10.09 29.85
CA PRO A 127 -1.57 -11.14 30.82
C PRO A 127 -1.06 -12.46 30.20
N ASN A 128 -1.17 -12.62 28.87
CA ASN A 128 -0.91 -13.87 28.16
C ASN A 128 0.26 -13.77 27.16
N VAL A 129 1.39 -13.19 27.61
CA VAL A 129 2.62 -13.12 26.80
C VAL A 129 3.26 -14.51 26.73
N THR A 130 3.42 -15.03 25.52
CA THR A 130 4.15 -16.29 25.30
C THR A 130 5.12 -16.13 24.12
N MET A 131 6.32 -16.72 24.23
CA MET A 131 7.36 -16.65 23.19
C MET A 131 6.89 -17.06 21.77
N PRO A 132 6.01 -18.10 21.61
CA PRO A 132 5.45 -18.42 20.31
C PRO A 132 4.63 -17.27 19.71
N ARG A 133 3.86 -16.55 20.52
CA ARG A 133 3.08 -15.39 20.08
C ARG A 133 4.00 -14.27 19.61
N VAL A 134 5.02 -13.94 20.39
CA VAL A 134 6.03 -12.94 20.00
C VAL A 134 6.64 -13.27 18.64
N ARG A 135 7.03 -14.53 18.43
CA ARG A 135 7.65 -14.98 17.18
C ARG A 135 6.75 -14.77 15.95
N VAL A 136 5.44 -15.00 16.08
CA VAL A 136 4.49 -14.80 14.98
C VAL A 136 4.37 -13.32 14.63
N TYR A 137 4.25 -12.45 15.63
CA TYR A 137 4.19 -11.00 15.42
C TYR A 137 5.48 -10.44 14.81
N VAL A 138 6.65 -10.90 15.28
CA VAL A 138 7.94 -10.52 14.69
C VAL A 138 8.03 -10.95 13.24
N ARG A 139 7.62 -12.18 12.91
CA ARG A 139 7.59 -12.67 11.53
C ARG A 139 6.61 -11.92 10.65
N ARG A 140 5.45 -11.54 11.18
CA ARG A 140 4.49 -10.65 10.49
C ARG A 140 5.07 -9.26 10.25
N GLY A 141 5.77 -8.70 11.24
CA GLY A 141 6.52 -7.45 11.07
C GLY A 141 7.60 -7.55 10.00
N LEU A 142 8.39 -8.63 10.00
CA LEU A 142 9.39 -8.89 8.96
C LEU A 142 8.76 -9.08 7.57
N LEU A 143 7.58 -9.70 7.48
CA LEU A 143 6.83 -9.79 6.23
C LEU A 143 6.46 -8.40 5.71
N TYR A 144 5.92 -7.53 6.56
CA TYR A 144 5.57 -6.16 6.16
C TYR A 144 6.81 -5.33 5.81
N LEU A 145 7.88 -5.41 6.59
CA LEU A 145 9.16 -4.77 6.26
C LEU A 145 9.71 -5.29 4.94
N GLY A 146 9.56 -6.59 4.64
CA GLY A 146 9.93 -7.18 3.36
C GLY A 146 9.10 -6.62 2.20
N VAL A 147 7.78 -6.48 2.37
CA VAL A 147 6.88 -5.84 1.38
C VAL A 147 7.29 -4.38 1.14
N MET A 148 7.60 -3.64 2.21
CA MET A 148 7.99 -2.23 2.10
C MET A 148 9.37 -2.07 1.46
N ALA A 149 10.33 -2.93 1.84
CA ALA A 149 11.65 -2.97 1.24
C ALA A 149 11.61 -3.41 -0.23
N LEU A 150 10.69 -4.32 -0.61
CA LEU A 150 10.49 -4.71 -2.01
C LEU A 150 10.15 -3.49 -2.87
N ARG A 151 9.26 -2.61 -2.41
CA ARG A 151 8.97 -1.34 -3.09
C ARG A 151 10.21 -0.45 -3.14
N THR A 152 10.92 -0.29 -2.03
CA THR A 152 12.13 0.55 -1.98
C THR A 152 13.28 0.05 -2.87
N VAL A 153 13.50 -1.26 -2.96
CA VAL A 153 14.68 -1.83 -3.63
C VAL A 153 14.34 -2.28 -5.05
N VAL A 154 13.29 -3.07 -5.23
CA VAL A 154 12.98 -3.66 -6.54
C VAL A 154 12.30 -2.63 -7.44
N LEU A 155 11.43 -1.79 -6.89
CA LEU A 155 10.67 -0.85 -7.71
C LEU A 155 11.43 0.46 -7.95
N TYR A 156 12.04 1.08 -6.94
CA TYR A 156 12.84 2.29 -7.20
C TYR A 156 14.19 2.01 -7.85
N MET A 157 14.96 1.04 -7.35
CA MET A 157 16.32 0.81 -7.86
C MET A 157 16.31 -0.16 -9.05
N GLY A 158 15.50 -1.22 -9.00
CA GLY A 158 15.45 -2.24 -10.05
C GLY A 158 14.77 -1.75 -11.32
N LEU A 159 13.49 -1.36 -11.23
CA LEU A 159 12.73 -0.92 -12.41
C LEU A 159 13.28 0.38 -13.01
N GLY A 160 13.73 1.35 -12.21
CA GLY A 160 14.35 2.56 -12.74
C GLY A 160 15.63 2.32 -13.56
N LEU A 161 16.38 1.24 -13.27
CA LEU A 161 17.53 0.82 -14.09
C LEU A 161 17.10 0.09 -15.36
N VAL A 162 16.07 -0.75 -15.27
CA VAL A 162 15.51 -1.47 -16.42
C VAL A 162 14.84 -0.49 -17.38
N GLU A 163 14.08 0.46 -16.87
CA GLU A 163 13.42 1.53 -17.63
C GLU A 163 14.46 2.33 -18.42
N LYS A 164 15.50 2.85 -17.75
CA LYS A 164 16.59 3.57 -18.44
C LYS A 164 17.21 2.75 -19.56
N LYS A 165 17.40 1.44 -19.36
CA LYS A 165 17.95 0.56 -20.39
C LYS A 165 16.94 0.27 -21.51
N LEU A 166 15.68 0.02 -21.18
CA LEU A 166 14.64 -0.37 -22.12
C LEU A 166 14.21 0.81 -22.99
N VAL A 167 14.00 1.99 -22.39
CA VAL A 167 13.71 3.25 -23.11
C VAL A 167 14.86 3.58 -24.05
N HIS A 168 16.11 3.50 -23.57
CA HIS A 168 17.29 3.69 -24.41
C HIS A 168 17.39 2.67 -25.56
N LEU A 169 16.93 1.43 -25.36
CA LEU A 169 16.95 0.39 -26.39
C LEU A 169 15.82 0.53 -27.42
N VAL A 170 14.64 0.97 -27.00
CA VAL A 170 13.42 0.96 -27.82
C VAL A 170 13.19 2.29 -28.53
N MET A 171 13.46 3.42 -27.85
CA MET A 171 13.17 4.77 -28.38
C MET A 171 14.43 5.50 -28.88
N GLY A 172 15.63 4.95 -28.68
CA GLY A 172 16.89 5.63 -29.00
C GLY A 172 17.12 6.84 -28.07
N HIS A 173 18.29 7.48 -28.17
CA HIS A 173 18.60 8.71 -27.44
C HIS A 173 17.68 9.85 -27.93
N SER A 174 16.45 9.94 -27.42
CA SER A 174 15.68 11.18 -27.50
C SER A 174 16.10 12.04 -26.30
N GLU A 175 16.95 13.03 -26.53
CA GLU A 175 17.03 14.18 -25.63
C GLU A 175 15.71 14.96 -25.80
N ASN A 176 14.64 14.42 -25.21
CA ASN A 176 13.33 15.05 -25.26
C ASN A 176 13.36 16.31 -24.39
N SER A 177 13.72 17.43 -25.01
CA SER A 177 13.57 18.77 -24.46
C SER A 177 12.07 19.06 -24.30
N CYS A 178 11.61 19.06 -23.07
CA CYS A 178 10.28 19.54 -22.72
C CYS A 178 10.36 21.04 -22.43
N TRP A 179 9.45 21.81 -23.03
CA TRP A 179 9.43 23.27 -22.91
C TRP A 179 9.30 23.74 -21.44
N TYR A 180 8.56 22.97 -20.62
CA TYR A 180 8.37 23.26 -19.20
C TYR A 180 9.53 22.81 -18.30
N ALA A 181 10.65 22.31 -18.83
CA ALA A 181 11.80 21.86 -18.04
C ALA A 181 12.31 22.97 -17.11
N GLU A 182 12.45 24.18 -17.64
CA GLU A 182 12.96 25.36 -16.93
C GLU A 182 12.07 25.77 -15.75
N LEU A 183 10.77 25.49 -15.84
CA LEU A 183 9.80 25.77 -14.78
C LEU A 183 9.88 24.74 -13.64
N ARG A 184 10.58 23.61 -13.80
CA ARG A 184 10.69 22.57 -12.77
C ARG A 184 11.88 22.79 -11.85
N ARG A 185 11.71 22.38 -10.59
CA ARG A 185 12.84 22.24 -9.65
C ARG A 185 13.86 21.25 -10.22
N GLY A 186 15.05 21.73 -10.52
CA GLY A 186 16.15 20.92 -11.08
C GLY A 186 16.26 20.93 -12.60
N LYS A 187 15.44 21.71 -13.33
CA LYS A 187 15.56 21.97 -14.78
C LYS A 187 15.65 20.72 -15.65
N ARG A 188 14.83 19.71 -15.34
CA ARG A 188 14.84 18.41 -16.01
C ARG A 188 13.44 17.99 -16.41
N CYS A 189 13.33 17.36 -17.58
CA CYS A 189 12.11 16.70 -17.99
C CYS A 189 11.85 15.45 -17.15
N PRO A 190 10.58 15.13 -16.86
CA PRO A 190 10.27 13.83 -16.32
C PRO A 190 10.75 12.76 -17.31
N VAL A 191 11.30 11.67 -16.79
CA VAL A 191 11.57 10.47 -17.60
C VAL A 191 10.24 10.06 -18.23
N GLU A 192 10.24 9.63 -19.49
CA GLU A 192 9.04 9.42 -20.31
C GLU A 192 7.95 8.55 -19.65
N PHE A 193 8.31 7.75 -18.63
CA PHE A 193 7.38 6.87 -17.95
C PHE A 193 7.62 6.78 -16.43
N ASP A 194 7.06 7.72 -15.66
CA ASP A 194 7.10 7.65 -14.19
C ASP A 194 6.16 6.54 -13.71
N HIS A 195 6.71 5.47 -13.11
CA HIS A 195 6.01 4.25 -12.69
C HIS A 195 5.06 4.48 -11.51
N SER A 196 4.14 5.45 -11.60
CA SER A 196 3.11 5.80 -10.63
C SER A 196 3.47 5.40 -9.20
N ASP A 197 4.63 5.85 -8.74
CA ASP A 197 5.28 5.30 -7.56
C ASP A 197 4.40 5.50 -6.31
N HIS A 198 3.62 6.58 -6.33
CA HIS A 198 2.58 6.86 -5.35
C HIS A 198 1.40 5.88 -5.43
N VAL A 199 0.94 5.45 -6.61
CA VAL A 199 -0.07 4.39 -6.74
C VAL A 199 0.47 3.08 -6.17
N VAL A 200 1.69 2.71 -6.54
CA VAL A 200 2.30 1.48 -6.04
C VAL A 200 2.45 1.54 -4.53
N LEU A 201 2.92 2.66 -3.98
CA LEU A 201 3.01 2.91 -2.54
C LEU A 201 1.65 2.75 -1.85
N LEU A 202 0.62 3.46 -2.31
CA LEU A 202 -0.69 3.47 -1.68
C LEU A 202 -1.32 2.07 -1.71
N VAL A 203 -1.20 1.34 -2.82
CA VAL A 203 -1.70 -0.03 -2.92
C VAL A 203 -0.89 -1.00 -2.05
N SER A 204 0.44 -0.98 -2.13
CA SER A 204 1.29 -1.94 -1.43
C SER A 204 1.36 -1.70 0.08
N HIS A 205 1.55 -0.46 0.50
CA HIS A 205 1.71 -0.12 1.91
C HIS A 205 0.37 0.13 2.59
N TYR A 206 -0.49 0.95 1.98
CA TYR A 206 -1.69 1.47 2.64
C TYR A 206 -2.98 0.69 2.35
N LEU A 207 -2.96 -0.28 1.43
CA LEU A 207 -4.07 -1.21 1.22
C LEU A 207 -3.67 -2.65 1.55
N ALA A 208 -2.57 -3.17 0.97
CA ALA A 208 -2.23 -4.58 1.12
C ALA A 208 -1.88 -4.99 2.55
N ILE A 209 -1.07 -4.18 3.26
CA ILE A 209 -0.73 -4.43 4.67
C ILE A 209 -1.99 -4.35 5.54
N PRO A 210 -2.84 -3.30 5.46
CA PRO A 210 -4.08 -3.27 6.21
C PRO A 210 -5.05 -4.42 5.93
N LEU A 211 -5.16 -4.87 4.68
CA LEU A 211 -5.98 -6.03 4.32
C LEU A 211 -5.47 -7.32 4.97
N PHE A 212 -4.15 -7.53 4.99
CA PHE A 212 -3.57 -8.68 5.66
C PHE A 212 -3.75 -8.59 7.19
N GLU A 213 -3.54 -7.42 7.78
CA GLU A 213 -3.74 -7.22 9.22
C GLU A 213 -5.22 -7.39 9.60
N TRP A 214 -6.16 -6.96 8.75
CA TRP A 214 -7.59 -7.21 8.93
C TRP A 214 -7.91 -8.71 8.99
N PHE A 215 -7.34 -9.49 8.08
CA PHE A 215 -7.45 -10.95 8.10
C PHE A 215 -6.83 -11.55 9.37
N ALA A 216 -5.61 -11.14 9.73
CA ALA A 216 -4.94 -11.61 10.94
C ALA A 216 -5.79 -11.32 12.19
N LEU A 217 -6.29 -10.09 12.35
CA LEU A 217 -7.17 -9.71 13.48
C LEU A 217 -8.45 -10.56 13.56
N ASN A 218 -8.99 -10.97 12.42
CA ASN A 218 -10.18 -11.82 12.40
C ASN A 218 -9.91 -13.25 12.84
N VAL A 219 -8.75 -13.80 12.47
CA VAL A 219 -8.35 -15.15 12.86
C VAL A 219 -7.91 -15.21 14.33
N GLU A 220 -7.19 -14.19 14.81
CA GLU A 220 -6.57 -14.18 16.15
C GLU A 220 -7.54 -13.85 17.29
N SER A 221 -8.64 -13.13 17.02
CA SER A 221 -9.59 -12.70 18.05
C SER A 221 -10.95 -13.37 17.90
N ALA A 222 -11.23 -14.35 18.77
CA ALA A 222 -12.56 -14.94 18.91
C ALA A 222 -13.45 -14.00 19.74
N GLY A 223 -14.28 -13.19 19.07
CA GLY A 223 -15.27 -12.31 19.70
C GLY A 223 -15.01 -10.80 19.59
N PRO A 224 -15.99 -9.99 20.03
CA PRO A 224 -15.85 -8.54 20.10
C PRO A 224 -14.97 -8.13 21.28
N CYS A 225 -13.97 -7.28 21.02
CA CYS A 225 -13.17 -6.67 22.06
C CYS A 225 -12.79 -5.24 21.64
N VAL A 226 -12.59 -4.34 22.61
CA VAL A 226 -12.28 -2.93 22.35
C VAL A 226 -11.03 -2.80 21.47
N LYS A 227 -9.98 -3.57 21.76
CA LYS A 227 -8.75 -3.65 20.96
C LYS A 227 -9.06 -3.93 19.49
N ARG A 228 -9.87 -4.94 19.20
CA ARG A 228 -10.23 -5.33 17.83
C ARG A 228 -11.05 -4.24 17.14
N THR A 229 -12.00 -3.63 17.84
CA THR A 229 -12.82 -2.55 17.28
C THR A 229 -11.95 -1.35 16.92
N VAL A 230 -11.07 -0.91 17.83
CA VAL A 230 -10.15 0.22 17.60
C VAL A 230 -9.22 -0.07 16.42
N LEU A 231 -8.60 -1.25 16.37
CA LEU A 231 -7.72 -1.62 15.26
C LEU A 231 -8.48 -1.69 13.93
N ARG A 232 -9.71 -2.21 13.91
CA ARG A 232 -10.53 -2.23 12.69
C ARG A 232 -10.87 -0.83 12.20
N VAL A 233 -11.30 0.06 13.11
CA VAL A 233 -11.57 1.46 12.76
C VAL A 233 -10.31 2.11 12.18
N TRP A 234 -9.16 1.88 12.80
CA TRP A 234 -7.89 2.39 12.31
C TRP A 234 -7.53 1.87 10.91
N LEU A 235 -7.69 0.56 10.67
CA LEU A 235 -7.45 -0.03 9.34
C LEU A 235 -8.42 0.51 8.27
N LEU A 236 -9.68 0.77 8.64
CA LEU A 236 -10.64 1.41 7.74
C LEU A 236 -10.27 2.85 7.43
N LEU A 237 -9.79 3.62 8.42
CA LEU A 237 -9.29 4.98 8.19
C LEU A 237 -8.09 4.98 7.25
N LEU A 238 -7.12 4.07 7.45
CA LEU A 238 -5.99 3.92 6.53
C LEU A 238 -6.45 3.55 5.12
N GLY A 239 -7.39 2.61 4.98
CA GLY A 239 -7.92 2.21 3.68
C GLY A 239 -8.70 3.32 2.97
N GLY A 240 -9.52 4.07 3.71
CA GLY A 240 -10.26 5.22 3.20
C GLY A 240 -9.33 6.34 2.74
N LEU A 241 -8.30 6.63 3.55
CA LEU A 241 -7.27 7.61 3.21
C LEU A 241 -6.46 7.20 1.97
N ALA A 242 -6.10 5.91 1.88
CA ALA A 242 -5.42 5.37 0.72
C ALA A 242 -6.28 5.51 -0.54
N ALA A 243 -7.57 5.14 -0.48
CA ALA A 243 -8.49 5.26 -1.60
C ALA A 243 -8.69 6.72 -2.04
N TYR A 244 -8.82 7.64 -1.07
CA TYR A 244 -8.94 9.07 -1.33
C TYR A 244 -7.73 9.61 -2.09
N LEU A 245 -6.52 9.36 -1.59
CA LEU A 245 -5.30 9.85 -2.22
C LEU A 245 -5.01 9.15 -3.54
N LEU A 246 -5.35 7.87 -3.64
CA LEU A 246 -5.21 7.12 -4.88
C LEU A 246 -6.10 7.69 -5.98
N PHE A 247 -7.33 8.09 -5.66
CA PHE A 247 -8.23 8.76 -6.61
C PHE A 247 -7.59 10.02 -7.19
N PHE A 248 -7.10 10.93 -6.34
CA PHE A 248 -6.49 12.18 -6.81
C PHE A 248 -5.17 11.95 -7.53
N THR A 249 -4.36 11.02 -7.02
CA THR A 249 -3.09 10.64 -7.64
C THR A 249 -3.30 10.09 -9.04
N ALA A 250 -4.25 9.18 -9.20
CA ALA A 250 -4.58 8.58 -10.48
C ALA A 250 -5.30 9.56 -11.42
N SER A 251 -6.02 10.56 -10.88
CA SER A 251 -6.76 11.54 -11.68
C SER A 251 -5.87 12.64 -12.24
N TYR A 252 -4.88 13.10 -11.48
CA TYR A 252 -4.18 14.35 -11.81
C TYR A 252 -2.68 14.20 -12.03
N PHE A 253 -2.02 13.21 -11.46
CA PHE A 253 -0.54 13.16 -11.47
C PHE A 253 0.05 12.07 -12.36
N HIS A 254 -0.78 11.16 -12.86
CA HIS A 254 -0.32 10.04 -13.68
C HIS A 254 -1.23 9.81 -14.88
N THR A 255 -0.63 9.37 -15.98
CA THR A 255 -1.38 8.93 -17.15
C THR A 255 -2.06 7.58 -16.91
N THR A 256 -3.04 7.23 -17.75
CA THR A 256 -3.70 5.91 -17.75
C THR A 256 -2.71 4.76 -17.78
N ALA A 257 -1.69 4.85 -18.64
CA ALA A 257 -0.68 3.82 -18.79
C ALA A 257 0.18 3.69 -17.52
N GLU A 258 0.61 4.82 -16.95
CA GLU A 258 1.37 4.85 -15.69
C GLU A 258 0.57 4.23 -14.54
N ASN A 259 -0.72 4.58 -14.42
CA ASN A 259 -1.62 4.03 -13.40
C ASN A 259 -1.83 2.52 -13.58
N LEU A 260 -2.06 2.05 -14.80
CA LEU A 260 -2.31 0.64 -15.09
C LEU A 260 -1.07 -0.21 -14.81
N VAL A 261 0.11 0.24 -15.25
CA VAL A 261 1.37 -0.46 -14.98
C VAL A 261 1.69 -0.46 -13.48
N GLY A 262 1.54 0.68 -12.80
CA GLY A 262 1.70 0.77 -11.35
C GLY A 262 0.76 -0.21 -10.63
N LEU A 263 -0.50 -0.29 -11.05
CA LEU A 263 -1.45 -1.25 -10.49
C LEU A 263 -1.01 -2.70 -10.77
N ILE A 264 -0.64 -3.06 -12.00
CA ILE A 264 -0.17 -4.42 -12.34
C ILE A 264 1.02 -4.82 -11.48
N ILE A 265 2.00 -3.93 -11.31
CA ILE A 265 3.17 -4.14 -10.46
C ILE A 265 2.74 -4.39 -9.01
N ALA A 266 1.91 -3.50 -8.44
CA ALA A 266 1.43 -3.65 -7.07
C ALA A 266 0.64 -4.96 -6.87
N GLN A 267 -0.12 -5.37 -7.89
CA GLN A 267 -0.88 -6.61 -7.87
C GLN A 267 0.03 -7.84 -7.89
N ALA A 268 0.90 -7.94 -8.90
CA ALA A 268 1.76 -9.10 -9.11
C ALA A 268 2.81 -9.26 -7.99
N CYS A 269 3.39 -8.16 -7.53
CA CYS A 269 4.50 -8.19 -6.57
C CYS A 269 4.05 -8.21 -5.10
N VAL A 270 2.86 -7.69 -4.78
CA VAL A 270 2.43 -7.52 -3.37
C VAL A 270 1.06 -8.13 -3.08
N MET A 271 0.00 -7.67 -3.74
CA MET A 271 -1.37 -8.11 -3.41
C MET A 271 -1.58 -9.61 -3.63
N THR A 272 -1.17 -10.14 -4.79
CA THR A 272 -1.32 -11.57 -5.10
C THR A 272 -0.47 -12.45 -4.18
N PRO A 273 0.83 -12.19 -3.96
CA PRO A 273 1.62 -12.96 -3.00
C PRO A 273 1.03 -12.95 -1.58
N LEU A 274 0.58 -11.79 -1.08
CA LEU A 274 -0.05 -11.70 0.23
C LEU A 274 -1.37 -12.49 0.28
N LEU A 275 -2.20 -12.40 -0.75
CA LEU A 275 -3.41 -13.22 -0.87
C LEU A 275 -3.06 -14.72 -0.81
N LEU A 276 -2.05 -15.18 -1.55
CA LEU A 276 -1.63 -16.58 -1.53
C LEU A 276 -1.14 -17.01 -0.14
N VAL A 277 -0.48 -16.14 0.62
CA VAL A 277 -0.12 -16.38 2.02
C VAL A 277 -1.37 -16.53 2.89
N THR A 278 -2.40 -15.68 2.73
CA THR A 278 -3.66 -15.83 3.48
C THR A 278 -4.35 -17.17 3.22
N GLN A 279 -4.24 -17.70 2.00
CA GLN A 279 -4.81 -18.99 1.62
C GLN A 279 -3.98 -20.18 2.12
N ASP A 280 -2.78 -19.94 2.67
CA ASP A 280 -1.78 -20.96 3.00
C ASP A 280 -1.34 -21.76 1.75
N TYR A 281 -1.23 -21.09 0.60
CA TYR A 281 -0.86 -21.73 -0.67
C TYR A 281 0.56 -22.33 -0.62
N PHE A 282 1.50 -21.65 0.05
CA PHE A 282 2.91 -22.04 0.13
C PHE A 282 3.19 -23.11 1.21
N THR A 283 2.31 -24.10 1.40
CA THR A 283 2.47 -25.14 2.43
C THR A 283 3.79 -25.92 2.33
N SER A 284 4.34 -26.06 1.12
CA SER A 284 5.63 -26.70 0.83
C SER A 284 6.82 -25.90 1.38
N VAL A 285 6.73 -24.57 1.41
CA VAL A 285 7.79 -23.68 1.90
C VAL A 285 7.55 -23.38 3.38
N LYS A 286 8.31 -24.06 4.26
CA LYS A 286 8.12 -23.99 5.72
C LYS A 286 8.06 -22.57 6.28
N TRP A 287 8.76 -21.60 5.69
CA TRP A 287 8.81 -20.22 6.17
C TRP A 287 7.63 -19.35 5.70
N LEU A 288 6.98 -19.69 4.58
CA LEU A 288 5.85 -18.94 4.02
C LEU A 288 4.47 -19.48 4.45
N ARG A 289 4.44 -20.45 5.35
CA ARG A 289 3.20 -20.98 5.92
C ARG A 289 2.45 -19.92 6.70
N LEU A 290 1.12 -19.96 6.61
CA LEU A 290 0.26 -19.01 7.31
C LEU A 290 0.48 -19.00 8.83
N SER A 291 0.74 -20.17 9.42
CA SER A 291 1.00 -20.31 10.86
C SER A 291 2.24 -19.56 11.37
N ASN A 292 3.11 -19.08 10.47
CA ASN A 292 4.25 -18.26 10.83
C ASN A 292 3.88 -16.78 11.02
N PHE A 293 2.76 -16.33 10.47
CA PHE A 293 2.37 -14.92 10.42
C PHE A 293 1.08 -14.62 11.18
N VAL A 294 0.23 -15.63 11.38
CA VAL A 294 -1.06 -15.49 12.08
C VAL A 294 -1.16 -16.55 13.17
N LEU A 295 -1.58 -16.13 14.36
CA LEU A 295 -1.86 -17.06 15.44
C LEU A 295 -3.14 -17.83 15.13
N GLN A 296 -3.02 -19.15 15.01
CA GLN A 296 -4.19 -19.99 14.94
C GLN A 296 -4.91 -19.97 16.30
N PRO A 297 -6.26 -19.99 16.30
CA PRO A 297 -7.01 -20.00 17.54
C PRO A 297 -6.61 -21.20 18.40
N ASP A 298 -6.28 -20.95 19.67
CA ASP A 298 -6.02 -22.01 20.65
C ASP A 298 -7.32 -22.77 20.88
N ASP A 299 -7.32 -24.11 20.74
CA ASP A 299 -8.43 -24.93 21.23
C ASP A 299 -8.59 -24.61 22.72
N ILE A 300 -9.75 -24.05 23.10
CA ILE A 300 -10.12 -23.92 24.50
C ILE A 300 -10.00 -25.32 25.08
N LYS A 301 -8.98 -25.53 25.94
CA LYS A 301 -8.94 -26.75 26.74
C LYS A 301 -10.25 -26.74 27.51
N LYS A 302 -11.17 -27.64 27.17
CA LYS A 302 -12.28 -27.99 28.06
C LYS A 302 -11.57 -28.39 29.36
N GLY A 303 -11.70 -27.53 30.38
CA GLY A 303 -11.30 -27.90 31.72
C GLY A 303 -12.09 -29.16 32.08
N ASN A 304 -11.37 -30.23 32.38
CA ASN A 304 -11.89 -31.28 33.24
C ASN A 304 -11.96 -30.74 34.66
#